data_AF-X1GTG5-F1
#
_entry.id   AF-X1GTG5-F1
#
_cell.length_a   1.000
_cell.length_b   1.000
_cell.length_c   1.000
_cell.angle_alpha   90.00
_cell.angle_beta   90.00
_cell.angle_gamma   90.00
#
_symmetry.space_group_name_H-M   'P 1'
#
loop_
_entity.id
_entity.type
_entity.pdbx_description
1 polymer ?
#
loop_
_entity_poly.entity_id
_entity_poly.type
_entity_poly.pdbx_seq_one_letter_code
_entity_poly.pdbx_strand_id
1 'polypeptide(L)'
;MNEYIEKMLESDGIIIGSPTYFSNLSTSTKALIERAGYATGDHLKHKIGAAVVAVRRAGANHVFSSINYFFLIKQMFVVGSSYWNLARSQF
;
A
#
# COMPACT_ATOMS: atom_id res chain seq x y z
N MET A 1 -15.74 3.46 2.90
CA MET A 1 -15.07 2.65 1.85
C MET A 1 -15.20 3.34 0.49
N ASN A 2 -16.40 3.64 0.01
CA ASN A 2 -16.58 4.33 -1.29
C ASN A 2 -15.88 5.69 -1.34
N GLU A 3 -15.97 6.48 -0.27
CA GLU A 3 -15.24 7.76 -0.14
C GLU A 3 -13.72 7.61 -0.34
N TYR A 4 -13.11 6.51 0.12
CA TYR A 4 -11.69 6.28 -0.10
C TYR A 4 -11.39 5.97 -1.56
N ILE A 5 -12.26 5.22 -2.23
CA ILE A 5 -12.13 4.90 -3.65
C ILE A 5 -12.23 6.17 -4.49
N GLU A 6 -13.20 7.05 -4.20
CA GLU A 6 -13.35 8.35 -4.86
C GLU A 6 -12.06 9.18 -4.73
N LYS A 7 -11.54 9.31 -3.51
CA LYS A 7 -10.25 10.01 -3.27
C LYS A 7 -9.08 9.37 -4.02
N MET A 8 -9.03 8.03 -4.13
CA MET A 8 -7.99 7.35 -4.91
C MET A 8 -8.09 7.67 -6.41
N LEU A 9 -9.31 7.78 -6.95
CA LEU A 9 -9.54 8.12 -8.36
C LEU A 9 -9.13 9.57 -8.66
N GLU A 10 -9.45 10.51 -7.77
CA GLU A 10 -9.14 11.93 -7.89
C GLU A 10 -7.65 12.24 -7.66
N SER A 11 -6.95 11.42 -6.87
CA SER A 11 -5.54 11.66 -6.52
C SER A 11 -4.56 11.41 -7.66
N ASP A 12 -3.46 12.15 -7.73
CA ASP A 12 -2.33 11.85 -8.61
C ASP A 12 -1.43 10.73 -8.06
N GLY A 13 -1.43 10.57 -6.74
CA GLY A 13 -0.61 9.60 -6.04
C GLY A 13 -1.26 9.07 -4.77
N ILE A 14 -0.95 7.82 -4.45
CA ILE A 14 -1.54 7.08 -3.35
C ILE A 14 -0.41 6.53 -2.46
N ILE A 15 -0.50 6.85 -1.17
CA ILE A 15 0.35 6.25 -0.14
C ILE A 15 -0.50 5.25 0.64
N ILE A 16 -0.06 3.98 0.69
CA ILE A 16 -0.72 2.96 1.51
C ILE A 16 0.21 2.56 2.65
N GLY A 17 -0.28 2.80 3.86
CA GLY A 17 0.38 2.46 5.12
C GLY A 17 -0.17 1.18 5.75
N SER A 18 0.69 0.40 6.41
CA SER A 18 0.23 -0.64 7.34
C SER A 18 1.21 -0.87 8.49
N PRO A 19 0.72 -1.11 9.72
CA PRO A 19 1.53 -1.79 10.73
C PRO A 19 1.78 -3.25 10.31
N THR A 20 2.83 -3.85 10.88
CA THR A 20 3.15 -5.28 10.71
C THR A 20 2.60 -6.08 11.89
N TYR A 21 1.52 -6.82 11.66
CA TYR A 21 0.90 -7.72 12.65
C TYR A 21 1.06 -9.16 12.17
N PHE A 22 1.74 -9.99 12.96
CA PHE A 22 2.03 -11.40 12.63
C PHE A 22 2.58 -11.60 11.21
N SER A 23 3.57 -10.78 10.83
CA SER A 23 4.20 -10.76 9.49
C SER A 23 3.23 -10.46 8.34
N ASN A 24 2.12 -9.76 8.61
CA ASN A 24 1.11 -9.41 7.63
C ASN A 24 0.62 -7.96 7.82
N LEU A 25 -0.05 -7.42 6.80
CA LEU A 25 -0.71 -6.13 6.87
C LEU A 25 -1.93 -6.20 7.78
N SER A 26 -2.40 -5.03 8.25
CA SER A 26 -3.63 -4.96 9.03
C SER A 26 -4.83 -5.42 8.20
N THR A 27 -5.84 -5.98 8.87
CA THR A 27 -7.09 -6.39 8.22
C THR A 27 -7.74 -5.24 7.46
N SER A 28 -7.70 -4.03 8.02
CA SER A 28 -8.25 -2.83 7.37
C SER A 28 -7.52 -2.46 6.08
N THR A 29 -6.18 -2.55 6.07
CA THR A 29 -5.37 -2.30 4.87
C THR A 29 -5.66 -3.36 3.80
N LYS A 30 -5.80 -4.63 4.20
CA LYS A 30 -6.08 -5.73 3.27
C LYS A 30 -7.46 -5.57 2.63
N ALA A 31 -8.45 -5.24 3.45
CA ALA A 31 -9.80 -4.95 2.97
C ALA A 31 -9.83 -3.76 2.00
N LEU A 32 -9.08 -2.68 2.28
CA LEU A 32 -8.98 -1.54 1.35
C LEU A 32 -8.36 -1.96 0.02
N ILE A 33 -7.23 -2.68 0.04
CA ILE A 33 -6.53 -3.14 -1.17
C ILE A 33 -7.42 -4.04 -2.03
N GLU A 34 -8.14 -4.99 -1.42
CA GLU A 34 -9.00 -5.91 -2.18
C GLU A 34 -10.21 -5.19 -2.78
N ARG A 35 -10.84 -4.30 -2.01
CA ARG A 35 -12.00 -3.53 -2.48
C ARG A 35 -11.62 -2.52 -3.56
N ALA A 36 -10.53 -1.77 -3.39
CA ALA A 36 -10.01 -0.89 -4.42
C ALA A 36 -9.52 -1.70 -5.63
N GLY A 37 -8.87 -2.84 -5.39
CA GLY A 37 -8.44 -3.81 -6.39
C GLY A 37 -9.57 -4.21 -7.35
N TYR A 38 -10.75 -4.50 -6.81
CA TYR A 38 -11.91 -4.84 -7.61
C TYR A 38 -12.61 -3.61 -8.20
N ALA A 39 -12.88 -2.59 -7.39
CA ALA A 39 -13.77 -1.49 -7.76
C ALA A 39 -13.17 -0.48 -8.75
N THR A 40 -11.84 -0.33 -8.80
CA THR A 40 -11.22 0.73 -9.61
C THR A 40 -10.88 0.33 -11.04
N GLY A 41 -11.02 -0.95 -11.43
CA GLY A 41 -10.62 -1.40 -12.76
C GLY A 41 -9.21 -0.92 -13.14
N ASP A 42 -9.08 -0.27 -14.30
CA ASP A 42 -7.83 0.31 -14.79
C ASP A 42 -7.66 1.82 -14.46
N HIS A 43 -8.58 2.40 -13.68
CA HIS A 43 -8.58 3.85 -13.41
C HIS A 43 -7.42 4.34 -12.52
N LEU A 44 -6.63 3.42 -11.94
CA LEU A 44 -5.41 3.76 -11.19
C LEU A 44 -4.13 3.70 -12.04
N LYS A 45 -4.24 3.31 -13.31
CA LYS A 45 -3.10 3.20 -14.22
C LYS A 45 -2.31 4.50 -14.28
N HIS A 46 -0.98 4.38 -14.28
CA HIS A 46 -0.02 5.48 -14.35
C HIS A 46 -0.07 6.50 -13.18
N LYS A 47 -0.86 6.26 -12.14
CA LYS A 47 -0.76 7.02 -10.89
C LYS A 47 0.46 6.60 -10.08
N ILE A 48 0.88 7.45 -9.16
CA ILE A 48 2.04 7.19 -8.28
C ILE A 48 1.60 6.35 -7.08
N GLY A 49 2.35 5.31 -6.74
CA GLY A 49 2.11 4.46 -5.56
C GLY A 49 3.33 4.41 -4.65
N ALA A 50 3.15 4.58 -3.35
CA ALA A 50 4.21 4.38 -2.36
C ALA A 50 3.70 3.57 -1.16
N ALA A 51 4.34 2.43 -0.91
CA ALA A 51 4.05 1.59 0.24
C ALA A 51 4.83 2.11 1.45
N VAL A 52 4.23 2.21 2.63
CA VAL A 52 4.91 2.54 3.89
C VAL A 52 4.55 1.53 4.96
N VAL A 53 5.54 0.93 5.61
CA VAL A 53 5.30 -0.14 6.59
C VAL A 53 5.90 0.23 7.94
N ALA A 54 5.08 0.22 8.98
CA ALA A 54 5.55 0.36 10.35
C ALA A 54 5.85 -1.03 10.95
N VAL A 55 7.03 -1.19 11.54
CA VAL A 55 7.48 -2.48 12.11
C VAL A 55 8.32 -2.29 13.38
N ARG A 56 8.10 -3.17 14.36
CA ARG A 56 8.89 -3.20 15.61
C ARG A 56 10.14 -4.09 15.50
N ARG A 57 10.04 -5.26 14.85
CA ARG A 57 11.14 -6.25 14.76
C ARG A 57 11.33 -6.75 13.33
N ALA A 58 10.61 -7.79 12.94
CA ALA A 58 10.70 -8.48 11.65
C ALA A 58 9.32 -8.63 11.00
N GLY A 59 9.28 -9.21 9.79
CA GLY A 59 8.05 -9.51 9.06
C GLY A 59 7.58 -8.41 8.09
N ALA A 60 8.27 -7.27 8.04
CA ALA A 60 7.87 -6.14 7.20
C ALA A 60 7.97 -6.39 5.70
N ASN A 61 8.87 -7.29 5.26
CA ASN A 61 9.08 -7.56 3.84
C ASN A 61 7.81 -8.10 3.17
N HIS A 62 7.09 -9.01 3.83
CA HIS A 62 5.84 -9.54 3.29
C HIS A 62 4.78 -8.43 3.16
N VAL A 63 4.63 -7.61 4.21
CA VAL A 63 3.71 -6.46 4.23
C VAL A 63 4.03 -5.48 3.10
N PHE A 64 5.31 -5.11 2.94
CA PHE A 64 5.78 -4.20 1.91
C PHE A 64 5.50 -4.76 0.52
N SER A 65 5.81 -6.03 0.27
CA SER A 65 5.53 -6.69 -1.00
C SER A 65 4.03 -6.77 -1.29
N SER A 66 3.20 -7.13 -0.31
CA SER A 66 1.74 -7.22 -0.50
C SER A 66 1.12 -5.89 -0.94
N ILE A 67 1.57 -4.77 -0.38
CA ILE A 67 1.11 -3.44 -0.81
C ILE A 67 1.63 -3.12 -2.23
N ASN A 68 2.90 -3.42 -2.52
CA ASN A 68 3.46 -3.17 -3.86
C ASN A 68 2.81 -4.03 -4.94
N TYR A 69 2.41 -5.27 -4.65
CA TYR A 69 1.67 -6.10 -5.61
C TYR A 69 0.37 -5.45 -6.05
N PHE A 70 -0.32 -4.74 -5.15
CA PHE A 70 -1.50 -3.95 -5.52
C PHE A 70 -1.15 -2.82 -6.49
N PHE A 71 -0.09 -2.07 -6.24
CA PHE A 71 0.33 -1.01 -7.16
C PHE A 71 0.76 -1.57 -8.52
N LEU A 72 1.50 -2.67 -8.53
CA LEU A 72 2.00 -3.30 -9.75
C LEU A 72 0.87 -3.88 -10.60
N ILE A 73 -0.09 -4.61 -10.01
CA ILE A 73 -1.24 -5.13 -10.76
C ILE A 73 -2.12 -3.99 -11.30
N LYS A 74 -2.13 -2.83 -10.62
CA LYS A 74 -2.84 -1.61 -11.05
C LYS A 74 -2.05 -0.73 -12.00
N GLN A 75 -0.91 -1.19 -12.50
CA GLN A 75 -0.09 -0.45 -13.49
C GLN A 75 0.33 0.94 -12.97
N MET A 76 0.56 1.05 -11.67
CA MET A 76 1.01 2.27 -11.01
C MET A 76 2.54 2.35 -11.01
N PHE A 77 3.07 3.57 -10.96
CA PHE A 77 4.50 3.80 -10.77
C PHE A 77 4.85 3.66 -9.28
N VAL A 78 5.63 2.64 -8.93
CA VAL A 78 6.04 2.39 -7.54
C VAL A 78 7.26 3.24 -7.20
N VAL A 79 7.11 4.12 -6.20
CA VAL A 79 8.18 5.03 -5.75
C VAL A 79 8.76 4.53 -4.42
N GLY A 80 10.09 4.37 -4.40
CA GLY A 80 10.87 4.01 -3.22
C GLY A 80 11.34 5.22 -2.42
N SER A 81 12.17 4.96 -1.42
CA SER A 81 12.90 5.97 -0.63
C SER A 81 14.41 5.76 -0.80
N SER A 82 15.24 6.48 -0.03
CA SER A 82 16.69 6.25 0.05
C SER A 82 17.05 4.82 0.48
N TYR A 83 16.10 4.09 1.08
CA TYR A 83 16.11 2.66 1.34
C TYR A 83 14.67 2.12 1.21
N TRP A 84 14.39 0.89 1.64
CA TRP A 84 13.01 0.40 1.73
C TRP A 84 12.19 1.27 2.69
N ASN A 85 10.92 1.53 2.32
CA ASN A 85 9.97 2.39 3.05
C ASN A 85 9.46 1.71 4.35
N LEU A 86 10.38 1.36 5.23
CA LEU A 86 10.13 0.62 6.46
C LEU A 86 10.43 1.54 7.66
N ALA A 87 9.37 2.01 8.32
CA ALA A 87 9.47 2.73 9.58
C ALA A 87 9.72 1.73 10.71
N ARG A 88 11.00 1.53 11.05
CA ARG A 88 11.42 0.71 12.19
C ARG A 88 11.51 1.57 13.45
N SER A 89 10.88 1.12 14.53
CA SER A 89 11.10 1.72 15.85
C SER A 89 12.49 1.34 16.36
N GLN A 90 13.35 2.33 16.60
CA GLN A 90 14.60 2.14 17.35
C GLN A 90 14.32 2.42 18.84
N PHE A 91 13.95 1.38 19.58
CA PHE A 91 14.04 1.35 21.05
C PHE A 91 14.42 -0.06 21.48
#